data_AF-A0A7S2AKH8-F1
#
_entry.id   AF-A0A7S2AKH8-F1
#
_cell.length_a   1.000
_cell.length_b   1.000
_cell.length_c   1.000
_cell.angle_alpha   90.00
_cell.angle_beta   90.00
_cell.angle_gamma   90.00
#
_symmetry.space_group_name_H-M   'P 1'
#
loop_
_entity.id
_entity.type
_entity.pdbx_description
1 polymer ?
#
loop_
_entity_poly.entity_id
_entity_poly.type
_entity_poly.pdbx_seq_one_letter_code
_entity_poly.pdbx_strand_id
1 'polypeptide(L)'
;MALRPGSASARRLFTSDDPALWRLTLARYGEAVEIKENGKGGLVLLDEWYRMDFPKKIARQESHGLMLEDLVRCMDWKLKRGKFRPLMGLVKKNSDATVRAATGKAFALARAVLPPVPSSKKRPTVYVTPAVKALTIPLKGVGPATASALLAAANPLAFPFMADEAMEAALGAREYTLPHYVEFTQACCARAATLSALEMEQGGE
;
A
#
# COMPACT_ATOMS: atom_id res chain seq x y z
N MET A 1 -9.68 -14.84 14.22
CA MET A 1 -8.22 -14.59 14.20
C MET A 1 -7.92 -13.46 15.17
N ALA A 2 -6.89 -13.54 16.03
CA ALA A 2 -6.59 -12.46 16.98
C ALA A 2 -6.11 -11.18 16.25
N LEU A 3 -6.55 -10.00 16.73
CA LEU A 3 -6.14 -8.71 16.18
C LEU A 3 -4.61 -8.51 16.28
N ARG A 4 -4.01 -7.71 15.39
CA ARG A 4 -2.62 -7.29 15.59
C ARG A 4 -2.53 -6.36 16.81
N PRO A 5 -1.38 -6.31 17.49
CA PRO A 5 -1.18 -5.41 18.63
C PRO A 5 -1.54 -3.95 18.35
N GLY A 6 -1.27 -3.47 17.12
CA GLY A 6 -1.57 -2.09 16.71
C GLY A 6 -3.02 -1.81 16.28
N SER A 7 -3.86 -2.82 16.13
CA SER A 7 -5.17 -2.68 15.46
C SER A 7 -6.17 -1.86 16.26
N ALA A 8 -6.12 -1.91 17.60
CA ALA A 8 -6.97 -1.06 18.43
C ALA A 8 -6.65 0.43 18.23
N SER A 9 -5.36 0.79 18.20
CA SER A 9 -4.92 2.16 17.94
C SER A 9 -5.23 2.58 16.50
N ALA A 10 -4.99 1.71 15.52
CA ALA A 10 -5.33 1.96 14.12
C ALA A 10 -6.84 2.20 13.94
N ARG A 11 -7.70 1.44 14.64
CA ARG A 11 -9.15 1.64 14.62
C ARG A 11 -9.55 3.00 15.19
N ARG A 12 -9.00 3.40 16.34
CA ARG A 12 -9.26 4.73 16.92
C ARG A 12 -8.90 5.86 15.96
N LEU A 13 -7.76 5.74 15.27
CA LEU A 13 -7.37 6.72 14.25
C LEU A 13 -8.34 6.69 13.06
N PHE A 14 -8.65 5.50 12.53
CA PHE A 14 -9.50 5.34 11.34
C PHE A 14 -10.93 5.89 11.53
N THR A 15 -11.46 5.85 12.76
CA THR A 15 -12.78 6.40 13.09
C THR A 15 -12.74 7.87 13.51
N SER A 16 -11.57 8.51 13.55
CA SER A 16 -11.44 9.90 13.93
C SER A 16 -11.71 10.83 12.74
N ASP A 17 -12.58 11.82 12.99
CA ASP A 17 -12.88 12.94 12.10
C ASP A 17 -12.00 14.17 12.40
N ASP A 18 -10.90 14.02 13.15
CA ASP A 18 -9.96 15.11 13.45
C ASP A 18 -8.73 15.05 12.52
N PRO A 19 -8.63 15.90 11.48
CA PRO A 19 -7.48 15.90 10.60
C PRO A 19 -6.15 16.20 11.32
N ALA A 20 -6.18 16.95 12.42
CA ALA A 20 -4.98 17.23 13.20
C ALA A 20 -4.42 15.96 13.84
N LEU A 21 -5.27 15.06 14.35
CA LEU A 21 -4.85 13.76 14.87
C LEU A 21 -4.18 12.89 13.79
N TRP A 22 -4.70 12.92 12.55
CA TRP A 22 -4.09 12.21 11.42
C TRP A 22 -2.71 12.76 11.07
N ARG A 23 -2.56 14.10 11.00
CA ARG A 23 -1.27 14.76 10.74
C ARG A 23 -0.27 14.47 11.85
N LEU A 24 -0.67 14.57 13.11
CA LEU A 24 0.17 14.26 14.27
C LEU A 24 0.64 12.80 14.23
N THR A 25 -0.27 11.87 13.93
CA THR A 25 0.08 10.45 13.85
C THR A 25 1.04 10.17 12.69
N LEU A 26 0.85 10.83 11.55
CA LEU A 26 1.76 10.72 10.40
C LEU A 26 3.15 11.30 10.70
N ALA A 27 3.23 12.41 11.43
CA ALA A 27 4.51 13.02 11.83
C ALA A 27 5.37 12.07 12.69
N ARG A 28 4.74 11.19 13.47
CA ARG A 28 5.41 10.19 14.33
C ARG A 28 5.74 8.88 13.62
N TYR A 29 5.58 8.83 12.29
CA TYR A 29 5.81 7.61 11.54
C TYR A 29 7.24 7.07 11.67
N GLY A 30 8.26 7.96 11.66
CA GLY A 30 9.66 7.57 11.84
C GLY A 30 9.90 6.83 13.15
N GLU A 31 9.47 7.42 14.28
CA GLU A 31 9.51 6.79 15.61
C GLU A 31 8.85 5.40 15.60
N ALA A 32 7.68 5.28 14.96
CA ALA A 32 6.96 4.01 14.89
C ALA A 32 7.73 2.92 14.14
N VAL A 33 8.49 3.28 13.08
CA VAL A 33 9.33 2.35 12.33
C VAL A 33 10.54 1.91 13.16
N GLU A 34 11.18 2.83 13.88
CA GLU A 34 12.31 2.52 14.78
C GLU A 34 11.87 1.56 15.90
N ILE A 35 10.75 1.85 16.57
CA ILE A 35 10.15 0.98 17.59
C ILE A 35 9.82 -0.40 16.99
N LYS A 36 9.29 -0.44 15.77
CA LYS A 36 8.94 -1.68 15.08
C LYS A 36 10.16 -2.54 14.76
N GLU A 37 11.26 -1.90 14.35
CA GLU A 37 12.53 -2.59 14.08
C GLU A 37 13.06 -3.27 15.34
N ASN A 38 12.88 -2.64 16.50
CA ASN A 38 13.24 -3.20 17.81
C ASN A 38 14.69 -3.73 17.84
N GLY A 39 15.62 -2.96 17.25
CA GLY A 39 17.05 -3.29 17.18
C GLY A 39 17.42 -4.46 16.26
N LYS A 40 16.46 -5.05 15.51
CA LYS A 40 16.72 -6.17 14.58
C LYS A 40 17.42 -5.75 13.29
N GLY A 41 17.48 -4.45 13.03
CA GLY A 41 18.20 -3.85 11.91
C GLY A 41 17.54 -4.00 10.53
N GLY A 42 17.76 -2.97 9.71
CA GLY A 42 17.47 -2.93 8.28
C GLY A 42 16.05 -2.55 7.90
N LEU A 43 15.07 -2.55 8.81
CA LEU A 43 13.73 -2.05 8.52
C LEU A 43 13.74 -0.54 8.29
N VAL A 44 14.46 0.24 9.11
CA VAL A 44 14.51 1.70 8.98
C VAL A 44 15.00 2.11 7.58
N LEU A 45 16.15 1.56 7.15
CA LEU A 45 16.73 1.84 5.83
C LEU A 45 15.86 1.33 4.66
N LEU A 46 15.21 0.17 4.82
CA LEU A 46 14.30 -0.35 3.80
C LEU A 46 13.03 0.49 3.69
N ASP A 47 12.54 1.02 4.81
CA ASP A 47 11.33 1.84 4.84
C ASP A 47 11.59 3.23 4.25
N GLU A 48 12.74 3.83 4.57
CA GLU A 48 13.20 5.07 3.93
C GLU A 48 13.31 4.89 2.41
N TRP A 49 13.98 3.83 1.96
CA TRP A 49 14.04 3.51 0.54
C TRP A 49 12.65 3.34 -0.10
N TYR A 50 11.76 2.58 0.54
CA TYR A 50 10.43 2.31 0.01
C TYR A 50 9.59 3.60 -0.09
N ARG A 51 9.72 4.52 0.85
CA ARG A 51 8.94 5.77 0.88
C ARG A 51 9.53 6.86 0.01
N MET A 52 10.85 6.95 -0.07
CA MET A 52 11.54 8.10 -0.65
C MET A 52 12.12 7.83 -2.03
N ASP A 53 12.74 6.67 -2.24
CA ASP A 53 13.48 6.36 -3.47
C ASP A 53 12.67 5.51 -4.45
N PHE A 54 11.94 4.53 -3.91
CA PHE A 54 11.22 3.57 -4.72
C PHE A 54 10.12 4.21 -5.59
N PRO A 55 9.31 5.17 -5.11
CA PRO A 55 8.34 5.88 -5.95
C PRO A 55 9.02 6.69 -7.05
N LYS A 56 10.16 7.33 -6.75
CA LYS A 56 10.95 8.08 -7.74
C LYS A 56 11.50 7.14 -8.82
N LYS A 57 11.95 5.93 -8.45
CA LYS A 57 12.39 4.91 -9.40
C LYS A 57 11.24 4.47 -10.31
N ILE A 58 10.07 4.18 -9.75
CA ILE A 58 8.87 3.81 -10.51
C ILE A 58 8.46 4.92 -11.49
N ALA A 59 8.49 6.18 -11.04
CA ALA A 59 8.16 7.34 -11.88
C ALA A 59 9.15 7.54 -13.04
N ARG A 60 10.44 7.23 -12.84
CA ARG A 60 11.47 7.33 -13.91
C ARG A 60 11.39 6.21 -14.94
N GLN A 61 10.84 5.05 -14.58
CA GLN A 61 10.80 3.86 -15.44
C GLN A 61 9.46 3.70 -16.17
N GLU A 62 8.81 4.80 -16.56
CA GLU A 62 7.45 4.84 -17.11
C GLU A 62 7.17 3.79 -18.20
N SER A 63 8.16 3.45 -19.02
CA SER A 63 8.04 2.48 -20.12
C SER A 63 8.72 1.13 -19.87
N HIS A 64 9.52 0.97 -18.81
CA HIS A 64 10.46 -0.15 -18.68
C HIS A 64 10.21 -1.08 -17.48
N GLY A 65 9.25 -0.77 -16.60
CA GLY A 65 8.94 -1.59 -15.42
C GLY A 65 10.14 -1.81 -14.49
N LEU A 66 9.96 -2.61 -13.43
CA LEU A 66 11.00 -2.93 -12.45
C LEU A 66 11.83 -4.13 -12.85
N MET A 67 13.00 -4.27 -12.21
CA MET A 67 13.84 -5.47 -12.25
C MET A 67 13.53 -6.42 -11.08
N LEU A 68 13.99 -7.66 -11.16
CA LEU A 68 13.83 -8.65 -10.09
C LEU A 68 14.39 -8.17 -8.76
N GLU A 69 15.54 -7.47 -8.79
CA GLU A 69 16.16 -6.87 -7.60
C GLU A 69 15.22 -5.92 -6.85
N ASP A 70 14.44 -5.12 -7.57
CA ASP A 70 13.48 -4.17 -6.99
C ASP A 70 12.31 -4.91 -6.33
N LEU A 71 11.81 -5.96 -7.00
CA LEU A 71 10.74 -6.79 -6.47
C LEU A 71 11.20 -7.54 -5.20
N VAL A 72 12.44 -8.05 -5.20
CA VAL A 72 13.05 -8.69 -4.03
C VAL A 72 13.19 -7.69 -2.88
N ARG A 73 13.69 -6.48 -3.14
CA ARG A 73 13.85 -5.44 -2.12
C ARG A 73 12.51 -4.98 -1.54
N CYS A 74 11.49 -4.79 -2.39
CA CYS A 74 10.12 -4.48 -1.95
C CYS A 74 9.51 -5.61 -1.10
N MET A 75 9.75 -6.88 -1.47
CA MET A 75 9.32 -8.01 -0.65
C MET A 75 10.05 -8.05 0.69
N ASP A 76 11.35 -7.77 0.74
CA ASP A 76 12.12 -7.74 1.99
C ASP A 76 11.59 -6.67 2.95
N TRP A 77 11.38 -5.45 2.45
CA TRP A 77 10.72 -4.37 3.19
C TRP A 77 9.38 -4.83 3.77
N LYS A 78 8.51 -5.41 2.94
CA LYS A 78 7.18 -5.87 3.37
C LYS A 78 7.26 -6.95 4.45
N LEU A 79 8.19 -7.90 4.32
CA LEU A 79 8.35 -9.01 5.27
C LEU A 79 8.91 -8.55 6.61
N LYS A 80 9.79 -7.55 6.62
CA LYS A 80 10.31 -6.93 7.85
C LYS A 80 9.29 -6.01 8.53
N ARG A 81 8.49 -5.28 7.74
CA ARG A 81 7.46 -4.37 8.26
C ARG A 81 6.25 -5.12 8.82
N GLY A 82 5.83 -6.19 8.14
CA GLY A 82 4.62 -6.96 8.43
C GLY A 82 4.87 -8.25 9.21
N LYS A 83 3.87 -9.14 9.20
CA LYS A 83 4.06 -10.51 9.66
C LYS A 83 4.85 -11.30 8.61
N PHE A 84 6.02 -11.80 9.02
CA PHE A 84 6.87 -12.63 8.16
C PHE A 84 6.11 -13.83 7.58
N ARG A 85 6.33 -14.06 6.29
CA ARG A 85 5.86 -15.22 5.51
C ARG A 85 6.99 -15.64 4.56
N PRO A 86 7.28 -16.94 4.39
CA PRO A 86 8.43 -17.43 3.64
C PRO A 86 8.22 -17.39 2.10
N LEU A 87 7.79 -16.24 1.57
CA LEU A 87 7.49 -16.06 0.14
C LEU A 87 8.70 -15.63 -0.70
N MET A 88 9.79 -15.20 -0.06
CA MET A 88 10.99 -14.70 -0.74
C MET A 88 11.57 -15.71 -1.74
N GLY A 89 11.56 -17.01 -1.39
CA GLY A 89 12.02 -18.07 -2.29
C GLY A 89 11.19 -18.23 -3.56
N LEU A 90 9.90 -17.86 -3.55
CA LEU A 90 9.06 -17.84 -4.75
C LEU A 90 9.32 -16.59 -5.60
N VAL A 91 9.52 -15.44 -4.95
CA VAL A 91 9.82 -14.17 -5.63
C VAL A 91 11.12 -14.27 -6.43
N LYS A 92 12.16 -14.87 -5.85
CA LYS A 92 13.47 -15.07 -6.51
C LYS A 92 13.45 -16.00 -7.73
N LYS A 93 12.34 -16.70 -7.98
CA LYS A 93 12.16 -17.59 -9.16
C LYS A 93 11.55 -16.88 -10.38
N ASN A 94 11.22 -15.60 -10.27
CA ASN A 94 10.78 -14.80 -11.41
C ASN A 94 12.01 -14.36 -12.24
N SER A 95 11.84 -14.09 -13.52
CA SER A 95 12.88 -13.49 -14.37
C SER A 95 12.69 -11.98 -14.48
N ASP A 96 13.76 -11.25 -14.78
CA ASP A 96 13.68 -9.81 -15.02
C ASP A 96 12.67 -9.45 -16.11
N ALA A 97 12.60 -10.25 -17.19
CA ALA A 97 11.64 -10.04 -18.27
C ALA A 97 10.19 -10.12 -17.78
N THR A 98 9.85 -11.12 -16.94
CA THR A 98 8.50 -11.25 -16.37
C THR A 98 8.19 -10.12 -15.39
N VAL A 99 9.14 -9.76 -14.53
CA VAL A 99 8.96 -8.65 -13.57
C VAL A 99 8.73 -7.33 -14.28
N ARG A 100 9.58 -7.02 -15.28
CA ARG A 100 9.48 -5.84 -16.12
C ARG A 100 8.11 -5.72 -16.80
N ALA A 101 7.66 -6.78 -17.47
CA ALA A 101 6.39 -6.76 -18.19
C ALA A 101 5.19 -6.61 -17.24
N ALA A 102 5.17 -7.35 -16.13
CA ALA A 102 4.08 -7.32 -15.16
C ALA A 102 3.96 -5.94 -14.48
N THR A 103 5.08 -5.41 -13.99
CA THR A 103 5.10 -4.12 -13.29
C THR A 103 4.86 -2.95 -14.23
N GLY A 104 5.43 -2.96 -15.44
CA GLY A 104 5.14 -1.95 -16.46
C GLY A 104 3.64 -1.85 -16.77
N LYS A 105 2.97 -2.99 -17.00
CA LYS A 105 1.52 -3.04 -17.22
C LYS A 105 0.74 -2.53 -16.00
N ALA A 106 1.09 -2.98 -14.81
CA ALA A 106 0.40 -2.60 -13.57
C ALA A 106 0.52 -1.10 -13.28
N PHE A 107 1.70 -0.51 -13.49
CA PHE A 107 1.93 0.91 -13.25
C PHE A 107 1.28 1.80 -14.29
N ALA A 108 1.22 1.37 -15.57
CA ALA A 108 0.43 2.08 -16.58
C ALA A 108 -1.06 2.13 -16.19
N LEU A 109 -1.61 1.01 -15.72
CA LEU A 109 -2.99 0.96 -15.20
C LEU A 109 -3.16 1.86 -13.98
N ALA A 110 -2.21 1.86 -13.04
CA ALA A 110 -2.28 2.66 -11.83
C ALA A 110 -2.23 4.17 -12.12
N ARG A 111 -1.37 4.61 -13.05
CA ARG A 111 -1.25 6.04 -13.44
C ARG A 111 -2.47 6.57 -14.19
N ALA A 112 -3.19 5.71 -14.90
CA ALA A 112 -4.44 6.09 -15.57
C ALA A 112 -5.58 6.38 -14.58
N VAL A 113 -5.40 6.06 -13.28
CA VAL A 113 -6.38 6.34 -12.24
C VAL A 113 -6.15 7.76 -11.72
N LEU A 114 -7.09 8.65 -12.06
CA LEU A 114 -7.18 9.96 -11.44
C LEU A 114 -7.57 9.81 -9.96
N PRO A 115 -7.19 10.76 -9.09
CA PRO A 115 -7.61 10.76 -7.69
C PRO A 115 -9.13 10.59 -7.61
N PRO A 116 -9.64 9.75 -6.70
CA PRO A 116 -11.08 9.59 -6.53
C PRO A 116 -11.69 10.95 -6.16
N VAL A 117 -12.43 11.55 -7.10
CA VAL A 117 -13.26 12.71 -6.82
C VAL A 117 -14.40 12.24 -5.91
N PRO A 118 -14.79 12.98 -4.84
CA PRO A 118 -15.84 12.57 -3.90
C PRO A 118 -17.17 12.17 -4.56
N SER A 119 -17.45 12.69 -5.75
CA SER A 119 -18.65 12.43 -6.56
C SER A 119 -18.52 11.26 -7.55
N SER A 120 -17.33 10.68 -7.71
CA SER A 120 -17.09 9.66 -8.73
C SER A 120 -17.65 8.30 -8.29
N LYS A 121 -18.78 7.90 -8.90
CA LYS A 121 -19.41 6.57 -8.75
C LYS A 121 -18.53 5.40 -9.24
N LYS A 122 -17.27 5.64 -9.63
CA LYS A 122 -16.36 4.58 -10.12
C LYS A 122 -15.94 3.72 -8.92
N ARG A 123 -16.57 2.55 -8.79
CA ARG A 123 -16.22 1.56 -7.78
C ARG A 123 -14.73 1.19 -7.89
N PRO A 124 -13.98 1.14 -6.78
CA PRO A 124 -12.57 0.72 -6.77
C PRO A 124 -12.29 -0.56 -7.53
N THR A 125 -13.25 -1.49 -7.56
CA THR A 125 -13.20 -2.73 -8.34
C THR A 125 -12.73 -2.53 -9.79
N VAL A 126 -13.16 -1.45 -10.46
CA VAL A 126 -12.94 -1.21 -11.88
C VAL A 126 -11.46 -0.96 -12.20
N TYR A 127 -10.74 -0.26 -11.31
CA TYR A 127 -9.32 0.05 -11.52
C TYR A 127 -8.38 -0.83 -10.69
N VAL A 128 -8.80 -1.24 -9.48
CA VAL A 128 -7.99 -2.09 -8.59
C VAL A 128 -7.78 -3.48 -9.19
N THR A 129 -8.85 -4.12 -9.64
CA THR A 129 -8.81 -5.50 -10.15
C THR A 129 -7.81 -5.70 -11.28
N PRO A 130 -7.84 -4.93 -12.38
CA PRO A 130 -6.90 -5.14 -13.47
C PRO A 130 -5.45 -4.86 -13.06
N ALA A 131 -5.20 -3.84 -12.24
CA ALA A 131 -3.85 -3.48 -11.79
C ALA A 131 -3.25 -4.57 -10.87
N VAL A 132 -4.04 -5.11 -9.94
CA VAL A 132 -3.61 -6.22 -9.06
C VAL A 132 -3.38 -7.49 -9.88
N LYS A 133 -4.31 -7.85 -10.77
CA LYS A 133 -4.17 -9.05 -11.62
C LYS A 133 -2.95 -8.98 -12.54
N ALA A 134 -2.59 -7.80 -13.03
CA ALA A 134 -1.37 -7.60 -13.82
C ALA A 134 -0.09 -8.00 -13.06
N LEU A 135 -0.11 -7.99 -11.73
CA LEU A 135 0.98 -8.44 -10.86
C LEU A 135 0.80 -9.88 -10.40
N THR A 136 -0.39 -10.25 -9.91
CA THR A 136 -0.60 -11.53 -9.22
C THR A 136 -0.69 -12.74 -10.14
N ILE A 137 -1.08 -12.55 -11.40
CA ILE A 137 -1.17 -13.64 -12.39
C ILE A 137 0.22 -14.06 -12.86
N PRO A 138 1.09 -13.15 -13.34
CA PRO A 138 2.40 -13.55 -13.87
C PRO A 138 3.48 -13.77 -12.81
N LEU A 139 3.41 -13.14 -11.63
CA LEU A 139 4.51 -13.15 -10.66
C LEU A 139 4.33 -14.18 -9.54
N LYS A 140 5.29 -15.09 -9.43
CA LYS A 140 5.36 -16.09 -8.36
C LYS A 140 5.65 -15.40 -7.02
N GLY A 141 4.92 -15.77 -5.97
CA GLY A 141 5.09 -15.21 -4.63
C GLY A 141 4.49 -13.82 -4.43
N VAL A 142 3.78 -13.27 -5.44
CA VAL A 142 3.10 -11.98 -5.37
C VAL A 142 1.60 -12.20 -5.28
N GLY A 143 1.04 -12.02 -4.08
CA GLY A 143 -0.40 -11.95 -3.85
C GLY A 143 -0.91 -10.51 -3.71
N PRO A 144 -2.23 -10.31 -3.46
CA PRO A 144 -2.84 -8.98 -3.32
C PRO A 144 -2.08 -8.05 -2.36
N ALA A 145 -1.61 -8.56 -1.23
CA ALA A 145 -0.85 -7.76 -0.27
C ALA A 145 0.48 -7.23 -0.83
N THR A 146 1.22 -8.02 -1.61
CA THR A 146 2.47 -7.53 -2.23
C THR A 146 2.17 -6.64 -3.44
N ALA A 147 1.15 -6.98 -4.23
CA ALA A 147 0.68 -6.14 -5.33
C ALA A 147 0.28 -4.74 -4.83
N SER A 148 -0.42 -4.65 -3.69
CA SER A 148 -0.80 -3.37 -3.10
C SER A 148 0.39 -2.49 -2.71
N ALA A 149 1.53 -3.06 -2.28
CA ALA A 149 2.74 -2.30 -1.98
C ALA A 149 3.32 -1.67 -3.25
N LEU A 150 3.43 -2.46 -4.32
CA LEU A 150 3.92 -1.98 -5.62
C LEU A 150 3.01 -0.87 -6.17
N LEU A 151 1.69 -1.06 -6.08
CA LEU A 151 0.71 -0.09 -6.57
C LEU A 151 0.66 1.17 -5.70
N ALA A 152 0.78 1.06 -4.38
CA ALA A 152 0.84 2.21 -3.48
C ALA A 152 2.09 3.07 -3.73
N ALA A 153 3.23 2.45 -4.05
CA ALA A 153 4.43 3.19 -4.45
C ALA A 153 4.28 3.88 -5.83
N ALA A 154 3.44 3.34 -6.72
CA ALA A 154 3.20 3.88 -8.05
C ALA A 154 2.13 4.99 -8.07
N ASN A 155 1.06 4.86 -7.29
CA ASN A 155 -0.02 5.83 -7.17
C ASN A 155 -0.65 5.76 -5.77
N PRO A 156 -0.07 6.41 -4.75
CA PRO A 156 -0.54 6.33 -3.37
C PRO A 156 -1.91 6.98 -3.15
N LEU A 157 -2.38 7.83 -4.06
CA LEU A 157 -3.69 8.50 -3.97
C LEU A 157 -4.86 7.57 -4.31
N ALA A 158 -4.60 6.52 -5.12
CA ALA A 158 -5.64 5.58 -5.55
C ALA A 158 -5.48 4.17 -4.97
N PHE A 159 -4.27 3.79 -4.54
CA PHE A 159 -3.98 2.44 -4.08
C PHE A 159 -3.38 2.46 -2.66
N PRO A 160 -4.16 2.15 -1.61
CA PRO A 160 -3.63 2.04 -0.27
C PRO A 160 -2.84 0.73 -0.11
N PHE A 161 -1.77 0.76 0.69
CA PHE A 161 -1.07 -0.48 1.03
C PHE A 161 -1.92 -1.36 1.96
N MET A 162 -2.07 -2.63 1.62
CA MET A 162 -2.84 -3.65 2.35
C MET A 162 -2.14 -4.12 3.63
N ALA A 163 -1.94 -3.20 4.58
CA ALA A 163 -1.38 -3.50 5.90
C ALA A 163 -2.42 -4.17 6.81
N ASP A 164 -1.97 -5.10 7.66
CA ASP A 164 -2.85 -5.88 8.55
C ASP A 164 -3.67 -4.99 9.49
N GLU A 165 -3.01 -4.09 10.22
CA GLU A 165 -3.65 -3.16 11.16
C GLU A 165 -4.65 -2.22 10.46
N ALA A 166 -4.33 -1.79 9.24
CA ALA A 166 -5.19 -0.92 8.45
C ALA A 166 -6.46 -1.65 7.98
N MET A 167 -6.33 -2.90 7.52
CA MET A 167 -7.49 -3.73 7.16
C MET A 167 -8.39 -4.01 8.37
N GLU A 168 -7.82 -4.29 9.53
CA GLU A 168 -8.60 -4.52 10.76
C GLU A 168 -9.29 -3.27 11.29
N ALA A 169 -8.68 -2.10 11.06
CA ALA A 169 -9.26 -0.81 11.38
C ALA A 169 -10.42 -0.49 10.43
N ALA A 170 -10.22 -0.66 9.12
CA ALA A 170 -11.19 -0.27 8.09
C ALA A 170 -12.35 -1.25 7.92
N LEU A 171 -12.09 -2.56 7.99
CA LEU A 171 -13.06 -3.61 7.66
C LEU A 171 -13.36 -4.56 8.83
N GLY A 172 -12.62 -4.46 9.94
CA GLY A 172 -12.79 -5.37 11.08
C GLY A 172 -12.25 -6.78 10.88
N ALA A 173 -11.77 -7.12 9.67
CA ALA A 173 -11.25 -8.44 9.32
C ALA A 173 -9.96 -8.35 8.46
N ARG A 174 -9.19 -9.44 8.46
CA ARG A 174 -8.00 -9.60 7.60
C ARG A 174 -8.17 -10.78 6.66
N GLU A 175 -8.33 -10.49 5.38
CA GLU A 175 -8.26 -11.49 4.33
C GLU A 175 -7.32 -11.02 3.22
N TYR A 176 -6.47 -11.91 2.72
CA TYR A 176 -5.46 -11.58 1.71
C TYR A 176 -5.94 -11.87 0.29
N THR A 177 -7.21 -11.54 0.02
CA THR A 177 -7.88 -11.79 -1.26
C THR A 177 -8.08 -10.49 -2.03
N LEU A 178 -8.28 -10.59 -3.35
CA LEU A 178 -8.57 -9.42 -4.17
C LEU A 178 -9.91 -8.74 -3.80
N PRO A 179 -11.02 -9.46 -3.57
CA PRO A 179 -12.27 -8.84 -3.11
C PRO A 179 -12.10 -8.02 -1.83
N HIS A 180 -11.40 -8.58 -0.83
CA HIS A 180 -11.13 -7.87 0.43
C HIS A 180 -10.26 -6.63 0.21
N TYR A 181 -9.29 -6.68 -0.70
CA TYR A 181 -8.47 -5.52 -1.05
C TYR A 181 -9.28 -4.42 -1.76
N VAL A 182 -10.26 -4.79 -2.58
CA VAL A 182 -11.17 -3.83 -3.23
C VAL A 182 -12.04 -3.11 -2.19
N GLU A 183 -12.62 -3.84 -1.24
CA GLU A 183 -13.39 -3.26 -0.12
C GLU A 183 -12.52 -2.36 0.75
N PHE A 184 -11.30 -2.82 1.06
CA PHE A 184 -10.33 -2.04 1.84
C PHE A 184 -9.97 -0.73 1.14
N THR A 185 -9.76 -0.77 -0.17
CA THR A 185 -9.50 0.41 -0.99
C THR A 185 -10.69 1.38 -0.94
N GLN A 186 -11.91 0.87 -1.06
CA GLN A 186 -13.12 1.69 -0.94
C GLN A 186 -13.24 2.39 0.41
N ALA A 187 -13.00 1.66 1.50
CA ALA A 187 -13.04 2.24 2.84
C ALA A 187 -11.97 3.34 3.03
N CYS A 188 -10.75 3.12 2.53
CA CYS A 188 -9.69 4.13 2.60
C CYS A 188 -10.00 5.37 1.78
N CYS A 189 -10.50 5.22 0.55
CA CYS A 189 -10.89 6.34 -0.30
C CYS A 189 -12.04 7.15 0.31
N ALA A 190 -13.05 6.48 0.88
CA ALA A 190 -14.14 7.15 1.58
C ALA A 190 -13.62 7.95 2.78
N ARG A 191 -12.74 7.34 3.60
CA ARG A 191 -12.17 8.00 4.77
C ARG A 191 -11.32 9.22 4.39
N ALA A 192 -10.51 9.10 3.34
CA ALA A 192 -9.73 10.21 2.81
C ALA A 192 -10.63 11.36 2.32
N ALA A 193 -11.70 11.05 1.57
CA ALA A 193 -12.64 12.06 1.09
C ALA A 193 -13.32 12.83 2.23
N THR A 194 -13.75 12.13 3.29
CA THR A 194 -14.34 12.79 4.46
C THR A 194 -13.33 13.68 5.18
N LEU A 195 -12.08 13.22 5.37
CA LEU A 195 -11.05 14.03 6.01
C LEU A 195 -10.70 15.29 5.19
N SER A 196 -10.62 15.17 3.86
CA SER A 196 -10.37 16.32 2.99
C SER A 196 -11.51 17.33 3.01
N ALA A 197 -12.78 16.89 3.13
CA ALA A 197 -13.90 17.81 3.29
C ALA A 197 -13.81 18.59 4.62
N LEU A 198 -13.50 17.89 5.72
CA LEU A 198 -13.35 18.50 7.05
C LEU A 198 -12.18 19.49 7.12
N GLU A 199 -11.07 19.22 6.42
CA GLU A 199 -9.94 20.17 6.32
C GLU A 199 -10.33 21.44 5.56
N MET A 200 -11.15 21.34 4.51
CA MET A 200 -11.62 22.50 3.77
C MET A 200 -12.56 23.38 4.60
N GLU A 201 -13.39 22.77 5.45
CA GLU A 201 -14.27 23.50 6.38
C GLU A 201 -13.48 24.22 7.48
N GLN A 202 -12.40 23.62 7.99
CA GLN A 202 -11.55 24.21 9.04
C GLN A 202 -10.56 25.28 8.53
N GLY A 203 -10.23 25.28 7.24
CA GLY A 203 -9.31 26.25 6.62
C GLY A 203 -10.00 27.47 5.98
N GLY A 204 -11.32 27.60 6.14
CA GLY A 204 -12.15 28.66 5.58
C GLY A 204 -12.45 29.84 6.52
N GLU A 205 -11.82 29.90 7.69
CA GLU A 205 -11.85 31.05 8.63
C GLU A 205 -10.59 31.91 8.53
#